data_AF-A0A1T3WI09-F1
#
_entry.id   AF-A0A1T3WI09-F1
#
_cell.length_a   1.000
_cell.length_b   1.000
_cell.length_c   1.000
_cell.angle_alpha   90.00
_cell.angle_beta   90.00
_cell.angle_gamma   90.00
#
_symmetry.space_group_name_H-M   'P 1'
#
loop_
_entity.id
_entity.type
_entity.pdbx_description
1 polymer ?
#
loop_
_entity_poly.entity_id
_entity_poly.type
_entity_poly.pdbx_seq_one_letter_code
_entity_poly.pdbx_strand_id
1 'polypeptide(L)'
;GFGGPISAVTADLISCDSTLTAVIVDGAGAPLNVGRSERLFPPALRKALGVRDGGCAFPGCGRPVSWCDAHHIQPWNSAGTTCVDNGVLLCRSHHTAIHHGGWQVYLGPDRHPWFIPPHDPAEPQPAHLRSHARRTMTDLPTAA
;
A
#
# COMPACT_ATOMS: atom_id res chain seq x y z
N GLY A 1 -23.05 -20.27 -8.04
CA GLY A 1 -22.78 -21.64 -7.56
C GLY A 1 -21.29 -21.80 -7.45
N PHE A 2 -20.79 -22.38 -6.35
CA PHE A 2 -19.35 -22.65 -6.20
C PHE A 2 -19.00 -23.93 -6.97
N GLY A 3 -18.23 -23.79 -8.05
CA GLY A 3 -17.50 -24.90 -8.64
C GLY A 3 -16.39 -25.28 -7.66
N GLY A 4 -16.32 -26.55 -7.27
CA GLY A 4 -15.27 -27.05 -6.37
C GLY A 4 -13.85 -26.84 -6.93
N PRO A 5 -12.82 -27.31 -6.22
CA PRO A 5 -11.44 -27.18 -6.67
C PRO A 5 -11.27 -27.70 -8.10
N ILE A 6 -10.65 -26.90 -8.96
CA ILE A 6 -10.35 -27.24 -10.36
C ILE A 6 -8.91 -27.72 -10.50
N SER A 7 -8.63 -28.48 -11.56
CA SER A 7 -7.26 -28.88 -11.89
C SER A 7 -6.40 -27.68 -12.32
N ALA A 8 -5.08 -27.75 -12.13
CA ALA A 8 -4.15 -26.71 -12.58
C ALA A 8 -4.26 -26.45 -14.10
N VAL A 9 -4.43 -27.50 -14.90
CA VAL A 9 -4.63 -27.39 -16.36
C VAL A 9 -5.92 -26.65 -16.70
N THR A 10 -6.99 -26.88 -15.93
CA THR A 10 -8.26 -26.15 -16.07
C THR A 10 -8.10 -24.69 -15.64
N ALA A 11 -7.34 -24.41 -14.59
CA ALA A 11 -7.03 -23.05 -14.14
C ALA A 11 -6.22 -22.29 -15.20
N ASP A 12 -5.23 -22.93 -15.82
CA ASP A 12 -4.42 -22.34 -16.90
C ASP A 12 -5.28 -22.00 -18.13
N LEU A 13 -6.12 -22.94 -18.57
CA LEU A 13 -7.07 -22.73 -19.68
C LEU A 13 -8.03 -21.56 -19.42
N ILE A 14 -8.54 -21.44 -18.19
CA ILE A 14 -9.38 -20.30 -17.79
C ILE A 14 -8.54 -19.01 -17.81
N SER A 15 -7.30 -19.03 -17.29
CA SER A 15 -6.44 -17.85 -17.20
C SER A 15 -6.00 -17.28 -18.56
N CYS A 16 -5.88 -18.12 -19.60
CA CYS A 16 -5.42 -17.71 -20.93
C CYS A 16 -6.33 -16.68 -21.59
N ASP A 17 -7.64 -16.69 -21.29
CA ASP A 17 -8.64 -15.83 -21.94
C ASP A 17 -9.48 -15.02 -20.94
N SER A 18 -9.00 -14.90 -19.69
CA SER A 18 -9.72 -14.19 -18.64
C SER A 18 -8.82 -13.28 -17.81
N THR A 19 -9.43 -12.25 -17.24
CA THR A 19 -8.77 -11.42 -16.23
C THR A 19 -8.87 -12.12 -14.87
N LEU A 20 -7.77 -12.70 -14.41
CA LEU A 20 -7.69 -13.36 -13.09
C LEU A 20 -7.58 -12.30 -11.99
N THR A 21 -8.46 -12.35 -10.99
CA THR A 21 -8.30 -11.57 -9.75
C THR A 21 -8.25 -12.49 -8.53
N ALA A 22 -7.08 -12.54 -7.90
CA ALA A 22 -6.89 -13.27 -6.64
C ALA A 22 -7.39 -12.43 -5.46
N VAL A 23 -8.31 -12.99 -4.68
CA VAL A 23 -8.77 -12.42 -3.42
C VAL A 23 -8.15 -13.22 -2.27
N ILE A 24 -7.19 -12.64 -1.55
CA ILE A 24 -6.66 -13.24 -0.33
C ILE A 24 -7.58 -12.84 0.79
N VAL A 25 -8.04 -13.78 1.61
CA VAL A 25 -8.89 -13.51 2.77
C VAL A 25 -8.16 -13.89 4.06
N ASP A 26 -8.47 -13.22 5.18
CA ASP A 26 -8.03 -13.63 6.51
C ASP A 26 -8.81 -14.86 7.01
N GLY A 27 -8.49 -15.35 8.20
CA GLY A 27 -9.15 -16.52 8.80
C GLY A 27 -10.64 -16.34 9.09
N ALA A 28 -11.17 -15.12 9.02
CA ALA A 28 -12.59 -14.80 9.17
C ALA A 28 -13.28 -14.52 7.81
N GLY A 29 -12.56 -14.66 6.68
CA GLY A 29 -13.08 -14.44 5.34
C GLY A 29 -13.03 -12.98 4.87
N ALA A 30 -12.39 -12.06 5.61
CA ALA A 30 -12.27 -10.66 5.20
C ALA A 30 -11.14 -10.49 4.18
N PRO A 31 -11.35 -9.77 3.06
CA PRO A 31 -10.35 -9.65 2.01
C PRO A 31 -9.14 -8.80 2.42
N LEU A 32 -7.95 -9.40 2.30
CA LEU A 32 -6.60 -8.86 2.46
C LEU A 32 -5.93 -8.45 1.13
N ASN A 33 -6.50 -8.88 0.00
CA ASN A 33 -6.18 -8.42 -1.35
C ASN A 33 -7.44 -8.58 -2.22
N VAL A 34 -7.76 -7.61 -3.08
CA VAL A 34 -8.88 -7.74 -4.05
C VAL A 34 -8.43 -7.48 -5.48
N GLY A 35 -7.11 -7.46 -5.73
CA GLY A 35 -6.48 -7.32 -7.02
C GLY A 35 -7.04 -6.13 -7.80
N ARG A 36 -7.66 -6.41 -8.95
CA ARG A 36 -8.22 -5.41 -9.85
C ARG A 36 -9.75 -5.35 -9.85
N SER A 37 -10.42 -6.16 -9.03
CA SER A 37 -11.89 -6.20 -8.94
C SER A 37 -12.47 -4.92 -8.36
N GLU A 38 -11.73 -4.22 -7.50
CA GLU A 38 -12.20 -3.02 -6.80
C GLU A 38 -11.17 -1.90 -6.90
N ARG A 39 -11.57 -0.76 -7.49
CA ARG A 39 -10.70 0.42 -7.56
C ARG A 39 -10.48 1.05 -6.20
N LEU A 40 -11.49 1.05 -5.33
CA LEU A 40 -11.40 1.64 -4.00
C LEU A 40 -10.99 0.57 -2.99
N PHE A 41 -10.21 0.96 -1.98
CA PHE A 41 -9.84 0.06 -0.89
C PHE A 41 -11.09 -0.31 -0.07
N PRO A 42 -11.52 -1.60 -0.04
CA PRO A 42 -12.64 -2.03 0.77
C PRO A 42 -12.35 -1.85 2.27
N PRO A 43 -13.39 -1.85 3.12
CA PRO A 43 -13.24 -1.58 4.56
C PRO A 43 -12.18 -2.45 5.27
N ALA A 44 -12.07 -3.73 4.91
CA ALA A 44 -11.07 -4.64 5.48
C ALA A 44 -9.63 -4.20 5.17
N LEU A 45 -9.33 -3.87 3.90
CA LEU A 45 -8.02 -3.35 3.51
C LEU A 45 -7.74 -1.99 4.14
N ARG A 46 -8.73 -1.10 4.19
CA ARG A 46 -8.58 0.19 4.84
C ARG A 46 -8.26 0.05 6.33
N LYS A 47 -8.88 -0.93 7.01
CA LYS A 47 -8.57 -1.26 8.41
C LYS A 47 -7.16 -1.82 8.56
N ALA A 48 -6.72 -2.72 7.67
CA ALA A 48 -5.35 -3.25 7.67
C ALA A 48 -4.32 -2.14 7.46
N LEU A 49 -4.55 -1.22 6.51
CA LEU A 49 -3.74 -0.03 6.31
C LEU A 49 -3.74 0.87 7.57
N GLY A 50 -4.88 1.03 8.24
CA GLY A 50 -4.99 1.76 9.50
C GLY A 50 -4.11 1.19 10.62
N VAL A 51 -4.07 -0.14 10.75
CA VAL A 51 -3.20 -0.82 11.73
C VAL A 51 -1.72 -0.62 11.40
N ARG A 52 -1.33 -0.76 10.13
CA ARG A 52 0.06 -0.63 9.70
C ARG A 52 0.57 0.80 9.76
N ASP A 53 -0.23 1.75 9.27
CA ASP A 53 0.21 3.13 9.06
C ASP A 53 -0.05 4.04 10.27
N GLY A 54 -0.94 3.64 11.19
CA GLY A 54 -1.24 4.37 12.43
C GLY A 54 -1.90 5.75 12.23
N GLY A 55 -2.14 6.16 10.98
CA GLY A 55 -2.53 7.51 10.61
C GLY A 55 -1.93 7.89 9.27
N CYS A 56 -1.66 9.18 9.07
CA CYS A 56 -0.94 9.61 7.88
C CYS A 56 0.50 9.07 7.93
N ALA A 57 0.87 8.22 6.98
CA ALA A 57 2.19 7.61 6.95
C ALA A 57 3.32 8.61 6.64
N PHE A 58 2.99 9.77 6.07
CA PHE A 58 3.99 10.77 5.63
C PHE A 58 4.92 11.18 6.78
N PRO A 59 6.24 11.32 6.57
CA PRO A 59 7.20 11.51 7.65
C PRO A 59 6.88 12.73 8.51
N GLY A 60 6.58 12.50 9.79
CA GLY A 60 6.28 13.57 10.75
C GLY A 60 4.83 14.05 10.79
N CYS A 61 3.94 13.46 9.99
CA CYS A 61 2.53 13.79 10.03
C CYS A 61 1.79 12.98 11.11
N GLY A 62 1.38 13.62 12.21
CA GLY A 62 0.60 12.99 13.29
C GLY A 62 -0.90 12.93 13.07
N ARG A 63 -1.40 13.03 11.82
CA ARG A 63 -2.85 13.04 11.57
C ARG A 63 -3.44 11.63 11.74
N PRO A 64 -4.62 11.50 12.38
CA PRO A 64 -5.21 10.19 12.66
C PRO A 64 -5.76 9.52 11.39
N VAL A 65 -6.00 8.20 11.47
CA VAL A 65 -6.56 7.38 10.37
C VAL A 65 -7.87 7.95 9.83
N SER A 66 -8.73 8.52 10.68
CA SER A 66 -10.01 9.12 10.30
C SER A 66 -9.87 10.31 9.34
N TRP A 67 -8.67 10.91 9.24
CA TRP A 67 -8.37 12.06 8.38
C TRP A 67 -7.57 11.67 7.13
N CYS A 68 -7.42 10.37 6.88
CA CYS A 68 -6.57 9.85 5.83
C CYS A 68 -7.38 9.09 4.77
N ASP A 69 -6.97 9.25 3.52
CA ASP A 69 -7.42 8.45 2.39
C ASP A 69 -6.39 7.36 2.10
N ALA A 70 -6.86 6.24 1.55
CA ALA A 70 -5.97 5.19 1.06
C ALA A 70 -5.51 5.56 -0.36
N HIS A 71 -4.20 5.59 -0.55
CA HIS A 71 -3.51 5.94 -1.78
C HIS A 71 -2.85 4.69 -2.37
N HIS A 72 -2.97 4.50 -3.68
CA HIS A 72 -2.23 3.46 -4.40
C HIS A 72 -0.80 3.92 -4.67
N ILE A 73 0.19 3.15 -4.22
CA ILE A 73 1.62 3.44 -4.44
C ILE A 73 1.95 3.36 -5.93
N GLN A 74 1.66 2.22 -6.57
CA GLN A 74 1.56 2.13 -8.02
C GLN A 74 0.14 2.56 -8.40
N PRO A 75 -0.03 3.62 -9.21
CA PRO A 75 -1.34 4.12 -9.56
C PRO A 75 -2.25 3.06 -10.18
N TRP A 76 -3.52 3.07 -9.80
CA TRP A 76 -4.51 2.13 -10.34
C TRP A 76 -4.64 2.22 -11.86
N ASN A 77 -4.59 3.43 -12.45
CA ASN A 77 -4.61 3.60 -13.90
C ASN A 77 -3.34 3.06 -14.60
N SER A 78 -2.26 2.83 -13.86
CA SER A 78 -0.99 2.27 -14.33
C SER A 78 -0.80 0.82 -13.86
N ALA A 79 -1.87 0.02 -13.93
CA ALA A 79 -1.89 -1.40 -13.56
C ALA A 79 -1.70 -1.73 -12.05
N GLY A 80 -1.71 -0.74 -11.14
CA GLY A 80 -1.67 -1.00 -9.70
C GLY A 80 -2.88 -1.81 -9.19
N THR A 81 -2.67 -2.62 -8.16
CA THR A 81 -3.70 -3.47 -7.52
C THR A 81 -4.18 -2.87 -6.21
N THR A 82 -5.37 -3.24 -5.76
CA THR A 82 -5.93 -2.84 -4.47
C THR A 82 -5.61 -3.92 -3.44
N CYS A 83 -4.49 -3.75 -2.76
CA CYS A 83 -3.99 -4.63 -1.71
C CYS A 83 -3.19 -3.82 -0.67
N VAL A 84 -2.91 -4.40 0.49
CA VAL A 84 -2.11 -3.74 1.53
C VAL A 84 -0.70 -3.39 1.02
N ASP A 85 -0.13 -4.23 0.16
CA ASP A 85 1.22 -4.05 -0.39
C ASP A 85 1.34 -2.98 -1.49
N ASN A 86 0.20 -2.44 -1.94
CA ASN A 86 0.16 -1.33 -2.89
C ASN A 86 -0.64 -0.14 -2.33
N GLY A 87 -1.00 -0.16 -1.04
CA GLY A 87 -1.76 0.90 -0.39
C GLY A 87 -0.94 1.64 0.65
N VAL A 88 -1.26 2.92 0.90
CA VAL A 88 -0.73 3.72 2.02
C VAL A 88 -1.76 4.76 2.46
N LEU A 89 -1.87 5.04 3.77
CA LEU A 89 -2.72 6.11 4.29
C LEU A 89 -2.04 7.47 4.24
N LEU A 90 -2.72 8.45 3.63
CA LEU A 90 -2.27 9.83 3.54
C LEU A 90 -3.40 10.80 3.87
N CYS A 91 -3.11 11.83 4.66
CA CYS A 91 -4.06 12.93 4.81
C CYS A 91 -4.16 13.72 3.50
N ARG A 92 -5.26 14.47 3.32
CA ARG A 92 -5.49 15.26 2.09
C ARG A 92 -4.27 16.10 1.65
N SER A 93 -3.57 16.77 2.57
CA SER A 93 -2.39 17.58 2.24
C SER A 93 -1.24 16.75 1.67
N HIS A 94 -0.88 15.64 2.31
CA HIS A 94 0.22 14.79 1.82
C HIS A 94 -0.21 13.90 0.65
N HIS A 95 -1.50 13.61 0.51
CA HIS A 95 -2.03 12.95 -0.67
C HIS A 95 -1.82 13.83 -1.90
N THR A 96 -2.11 15.14 -1.81
CA THR A 96 -1.78 16.11 -2.86
C THR A 96 -0.28 16.22 -3.10
N ALA A 97 0.55 16.21 -2.06
CA ALA A 97 2.01 16.28 -2.20
C ALA A 97 2.59 15.09 -2.97
N ILE A 98 2.03 13.88 -2.80
CA ILE A 98 2.43 12.69 -3.55
C ILE A 98 1.94 12.75 -5.00
N HIS A 99 0.70 13.19 -5.25
CA HIS A 99 0.17 13.27 -6.62
C HIS A 99 0.81 14.37 -7.48
N HIS A 100 1.16 15.50 -6.88
CA HIS A 100 1.53 16.70 -7.63
C HIS A 100 2.85 17.35 -7.19
N GLY A 101 3.38 16.96 -6.03
CA GLY A 101 4.55 17.59 -5.43
C GLY A 101 5.87 16.92 -5.76
N GLY A 102 5.89 15.86 -6.59
CA GLY A 102 7.11 15.12 -6.94
C GLY A 102 7.63 14.18 -5.86
N TRP A 103 6.89 14.03 -4.74
CA TRP A 103 7.21 13.06 -3.71
C TRP A 103 6.94 11.66 -4.21
N GLN A 104 7.86 10.74 -3.89
CA GLN A 104 7.66 9.32 -4.18
C GLN A 104 7.42 8.55 -2.88
N VAL A 105 6.63 7.48 -2.97
CA VAL A 105 6.39 6.55 -1.88
C VAL A 105 6.62 5.13 -2.39
N TYR A 106 7.17 4.27 -1.55
CA TYR A 106 7.32 2.84 -1.82
C TYR A 106 7.24 2.05 -0.52
N LEU A 107 7.04 0.72 -0.59
CA LEU A 107 7.17 -0.15 0.57
C LEU A 107 8.59 -0.71 0.66
N GLY A 108 9.19 -0.59 1.84
CA GLY A 108 10.49 -1.19 2.13
C GLY A 108 10.41 -2.72 2.27
N PRO A 109 11.56 -3.39 2.48
CA PRO A 109 11.60 -4.84 2.72
C PRO A 109 10.83 -5.27 3.98
N ASP A 110 10.59 -4.32 4.88
CA ASP A 110 9.78 -4.46 6.08
C ASP A 110 8.27 -4.24 5.83
N ARG A 111 7.84 -4.11 4.57
CA ARG A 111 6.45 -3.88 4.14
C ARG A 111 5.79 -2.61 4.65
N HIS A 112 6.58 -1.60 4.98
CA HIS A 112 6.06 -0.32 5.45
C HIS A 112 6.49 0.85 4.55
N PRO A 113 5.78 1.99 4.58
CA PRO A 113 6.06 3.10 3.70
C PRO A 113 7.41 3.77 3.97
N TRP A 114 8.05 4.13 2.87
CA TRP A 114 9.22 5.00 2.77
C TRP A 114 8.92 6.11 1.77
N PHE A 115 9.49 7.29 2.01
CA PHE A 115 9.22 8.49 1.22
C PHE A 115 10.52 9.07 0.70
N ILE A 116 10.52 9.45 -0.57
CA ILE A 116 11.65 10.11 -1.22
C ILE A 116 11.20 11.54 -1.54
N PRO A 117 11.90 12.57 -1.04
CA PRO A 117 11.56 13.94 -1.37
C PRO A 117 11.79 14.20 -2.88
N PRO A 118 11.11 15.21 -3.43
CA PRO A 118 11.33 15.64 -4.80
C PRO A 118 12.77 16.08 -4.96
N HIS A 119 13.38 15.70 -6.08
CA HIS A 119 14.80 15.88 -6.31
C HIS A 119 15.10 16.02 -7.80
N ASP A 120 16.12 16.80 -8.14
CA ASP A 120 16.62 16.89 -9.51
C ASP A 120 17.45 15.62 -9.83
N PRO A 121 17.10 14.83 -10.86
CA PRO A 121 17.87 13.65 -11.25
C PRO A 121 19.38 13.87 -11.47
N ALA A 122 19.82 15.12 -11.68
CA ALA A 122 21.22 15.48 -11.85
C ALA A 122 22.03 15.55 -10.54
N GLU A 123 21.38 15.70 -9.38
CA GLU A 123 22.09 15.71 -8.08
C GLU A 123 22.00 14.35 -7.34
N PRO A 124 22.78 14.15 -6.27
CA PRO A 124 22.75 12.90 -5.49
C PRO A 124 21.37 12.57 -4.91
N GLN A 125 21.00 11.29 -4.94
CA GLN A 125 19.71 10.85 -4.42
C GLN A 125 19.52 11.25 -2.94
N PRO A 126 18.38 11.86 -2.58
CA PRO A 126 18.15 12.31 -1.21
C PRO A 126 17.96 11.14 -0.26
N ALA A 127 18.07 11.40 1.04
CA ALA A 127 17.79 10.42 2.07
C ALA A 127 16.33 9.94 2.00
N HIS A 128 16.14 8.62 2.06
CA HIS A 128 14.81 8.02 2.12
C HIS A 128 14.27 8.14 3.54
N LEU A 129 13.08 8.70 3.68
CA LEU A 129 12.48 9.02 4.97
C LEU A 129 11.50 7.94 5.39
N ARG A 130 11.63 7.47 6.64
CA ARG A 130 10.72 6.49 7.25
C ARG A 130 9.35 7.10 7.52
N SER A 131 8.31 6.26 7.46
CA SER A 131 6.94 6.63 7.81
C SER A 131 6.81 7.17 9.24
N HIS A 132 5.81 8.03 9.48
CA HIS A 132 5.56 8.66 10.78
C HIS A 132 5.42 7.63 11.91
N ALA A 133 4.60 6.59 11.71
CA ALA A 133 4.37 5.53 12.71
C ALA A 133 5.64 4.77 13.13
N ARG A 134 6.77 5.00 12.45
CA ARG A 134 8.05 4.35 12.73
C ARG A 134 9.14 5.29 13.23
N ARG A 135 8.81 6.56 13.43
CA ARG A 135 9.75 7.51 14.04
C ARG A 135 10.06 7.18 15.50
N THR A 136 9.14 6.50 16.19
CA THR A 136 9.28 6.12 17.61
C THR A 136 9.61 4.65 17.84
N MET A 137 9.53 3.78 16.82
CA MET A 137 9.93 2.37 16.93
C MET A 137 11.44 2.16 16.76
N THR A 138 12.26 3.07 17.31
CA THR A 138 13.70 2.89 17.42
C THR A 138 14.04 2.52 18.87
N ASP A 139 13.64 1.32 19.27
CA ASP A 139 14.24 0.62 20.42
C ASP A 139 15.27 -0.40 19.91
N LEU A 140 16.04 -0.04 18.89
CA LEU A 140 17.30 -0.71 18.59
C LEU A 140 18.42 0.12 19.24
N PRO A 141 19.16 -0.45 20.21
CA PRO A 141 20.19 0.29 20.92
C PRO A 141 21.29 0.70 19.93
N THR A 142 21.57 2.00 19.91
CA THR A 142 22.90 2.47 19.53
C THR A 142 23.86 2.04 20.63
N ALA A 143 24.33 0.79 20.59
CA ALA A 143 25.42 0.30 21.44
C ALA A 143 25.97 -1.03 20.89
N ALA A 144 27.04 -0.93 20.11
CA ALA A 144 28.28 -1.71 20.23
C ALA A 144 29.34 -1.09 19.31
#